data_AF-A0A8H4NK61-F1
#
_entry.id   AF-A0A8H4NK61-F1
#
_cell.length_a   1.000
_cell.length_b   1.000
_cell.length_c   1.000
_cell.angle_alpha   90.00
_cell.angle_beta   90.00
_cell.angle_gamma   90.00
#
_symmetry.space_group_name_H-M   'P 1'
#
loop_
_entity.id
_entity.type
_entity.pdbx_description
1 polymer ?
#
loop_
_entity_poly.entity_id
_entity_poly.type
_entity_poly.pdbx_seq_one_letter_code
_entity_poly.pdbx_strand_id
1 'polypeptide(L)'
;MSTSLVWNNQNGALAISRDNLRDFYAQSLQNYLPSVCFLVEAHCEVYQMMNCAMSAAIRPGGQPNLSEVAGETVLSYSYSNQSHDGAGFNDQIGSLTIGTNYNMDIQFTNANGAATIVITQHLVINYYTKMLQTEGSGNAVDKTIVDTYTLTVDENGILSAAADPVITDNSTAPDDSMFNSFTGSDGFIRELRGQGDTLQPTSALNIPLSDKATYSFPGGQTSIFKSVQFSDNQDLVASVA
;
A
#
# COMPACT_ATOMS: atom_id res chain seq x y z
N MET A 1 25.24 16.15 51.86
CA MET A 1 25.20 15.80 50.42
C MET A 1 23.92 15.02 50.19
N SER A 2 23.04 15.58 49.35
CA SER A 2 21.68 15.09 49.09
C SER A 2 21.73 13.84 48.22
N THR A 3 21.33 12.70 48.77
CA THR A 3 20.94 11.51 48.01
C THR A 3 19.58 11.78 47.37
N SER A 4 19.56 12.02 46.06
CA SER A 4 18.30 12.07 45.31
C SER A 4 17.75 10.66 45.16
N LEU A 5 16.63 10.38 45.83
CA LEU A 5 15.78 9.22 45.56
C LEU A 5 15.14 9.42 44.18
N VAL A 6 15.61 8.67 43.18
CA VAL A 6 14.91 8.54 41.91
C VAL A 6 13.77 7.55 42.12
N TRP A 7 12.54 8.04 42.18
CA TRP A 7 11.35 7.20 42.18
C TRP A 7 11.12 6.68 40.76
N ASN A 8 11.41 5.40 40.52
CA ASN A 8 11.08 4.76 39.25
C ASN A 8 9.58 4.43 39.26
N ASN A 9 8.77 5.34 38.74
CA ASN A 9 7.33 5.37 38.94
C ASN A 9 6.60 4.49 37.91
N GLN A 10 7.06 3.26 37.67
CA GLN A 10 6.39 2.29 36.77
C GLN A 10 5.72 1.20 37.61
N ASN A 11 4.40 1.06 37.52
CA ASN A 11 3.64 0.06 38.27
C ASN A 11 3.42 -1.23 37.46
N GLY A 12 3.72 -1.23 36.16
CA GLY A 12 3.71 -2.41 35.30
C GLY A 12 4.19 -2.12 33.87
N ALA A 13 4.31 -3.18 33.07
CA ALA A 13 4.58 -3.11 31.63
C ALA A 13 3.57 -3.98 30.88
N LEU A 14 3.04 -3.46 29.78
CA LEU A 14 2.20 -4.17 28.82
C LEU A 14 3.04 -4.42 27.58
N ALA A 15 2.99 -5.63 27.04
CA ALA A 15 3.62 -5.95 25.77
C ALA A 15 2.58 -6.59 24.85
N ILE A 16 2.48 -6.08 23.62
CA ILE A 16 1.77 -6.73 22.52
C ILE A 16 2.83 -7.38 21.65
N SER A 17 2.70 -8.69 21.44
CA SER A 17 3.66 -9.40 20.60
C SER A 17 3.62 -8.87 19.18
N ARG A 18 4.80 -8.84 18.56
CA ARG A 18 4.99 -8.49 17.16
C ARG A 18 4.01 -9.22 16.24
N ASP A 19 3.88 -10.53 16.43
CA ASP A 19 3.03 -11.38 15.59
C ASP A 19 1.54 -11.03 15.74
N ASN A 20 1.07 -10.75 16.97
CA ASN A 20 -0.33 -10.35 17.18
C ASN A 20 -0.63 -9.01 16.48
N LEU A 21 0.29 -8.05 16.56
CA LEU A 21 0.12 -6.75 15.91
C LEU A 21 0.17 -6.88 14.38
N ARG A 22 1.11 -7.68 13.86
CA ARG A 22 1.21 -8.01 12.43
C ARG A 22 -0.08 -8.66 11.91
N ASP A 23 -0.59 -9.67 12.61
CA ASP A 23 -1.78 -10.42 12.19
C ASP A 23 -3.04 -9.54 12.21
N PHE A 24 -3.12 -8.59 13.16
CA PHE A 24 -4.15 -7.57 13.18
C PHE A 24 -4.13 -6.69 11.91
N TYR A 25 -2.95 -6.25 11.47
CA TYR A 25 -2.80 -5.51 10.21
C TYR A 25 -3.21 -6.35 9.00
N ALA A 26 -2.75 -7.61 8.95
CA ALA A 26 -3.08 -8.52 7.87
C ALA A 26 -4.59 -8.73 7.73
N GLN A 27 -5.28 -8.91 8.86
CA GLN A 27 -6.74 -9.05 8.91
C GLN A 27 -7.46 -7.77 8.53
N SER A 28 -6.98 -6.62 9.00
CA SER A 28 -7.58 -5.31 8.70
C SER A 28 -7.50 -4.94 7.21
N LEU A 29 -6.45 -5.40 6.52
CA LEU A 29 -6.20 -5.10 5.11
C LEU A 29 -6.85 -6.11 4.13
N GLN A 30 -7.42 -7.21 4.62
CA GLN A 30 -7.88 -8.32 3.78
C GLN A 30 -8.88 -7.90 2.68
N ASN A 31 -9.73 -6.89 2.96
CA ASN A 31 -10.74 -6.40 2.02
C ASN A 31 -10.20 -5.30 1.11
N TYR A 32 -9.17 -4.59 1.55
CA TYR A 32 -8.56 -3.50 0.79
C TYR A 32 -7.62 -4.02 -0.30
N LEU A 33 -6.78 -5.00 0.02
CA LEU A 33 -5.75 -5.49 -0.90
C LEU A 33 -6.30 -5.94 -2.27
N PRO A 34 -7.42 -6.69 -2.36
CA PRO A 34 -8.00 -7.06 -3.65
C PRO A 34 -8.49 -5.87 -4.48
N SER A 35 -8.80 -4.73 -3.84
CA SER A 35 -9.27 -3.52 -4.55
C SER A 35 -8.16 -2.78 -5.30
N VAL A 36 -6.89 -3.01 -4.92
CA VAL A 36 -5.70 -2.39 -5.52
C VAL A 36 -4.80 -3.40 -6.25
N CYS A 37 -5.07 -4.70 -6.10
CA CYS A 37 -4.44 -5.76 -6.90
C CYS A 37 -5.27 -6.02 -8.15
N PHE A 38 -4.85 -5.47 -9.29
CA PHE A 38 -5.63 -5.51 -10.52
C PHE A 38 -5.35 -6.72 -11.40
N LEU A 39 -6.41 -7.33 -11.94
CA LEU A 39 -6.35 -8.23 -13.08
C LEU A 39 -6.40 -7.38 -14.35
N VAL A 40 -5.49 -7.62 -15.28
CA VAL A 40 -5.40 -6.91 -16.54
C VAL A 40 -5.57 -7.85 -17.72
N GLU A 41 -6.26 -7.40 -18.75
CA GLU A 41 -6.52 -8.15 -19.98
C GLU A 41 -6.29 -7.23 -21.17
N ALA A 42 -5.41 -7.64 -22.09
CA ALA A 42 -5.16 -6.95 -23.35
C ALA A 42 -5.94 -7.64 -24.48
N HIS A 43 -6.44 -6.84 -25.42
CA HIS A 43 -7.04 -7.30 -26.65
C HIS A 43 -6.52 -6.51 -27.85
N CYS A 44 -6.16 -7.20 -28.93
CA CYS A 44 -5.79 -6.63 -30.23
C CYS A 44 -6.46 -7.45 -31.35
N GLU A 45 -7.50 -6.88 -31.97
CA GLU A 45 -8.22 -7.53 -33.07
C GLU A 45 -7.91 -6.87 -34.42
N VAL A 46 -7.57 -7.68 -35.42
CA VAL A 46 -7.36 -7.19 -36.79
C VAL A 46 -8.69 -6.85 -37.45
N TYR A 47 -8.77 -5.66 -38.03
CA TYR A 47 -9.85 -5.29 -38.94
C TYR A 47 -9.30 -4.64 -40.22
N GLN A 48 -10.06 -4.75 -41.31
CA GLN A 48 -9.71 -4.18 -42.62
C GLN A 48 -8.27 -4.53 -43.08
N MET A 49 -7.86 -5.79 -42.90
CA MET A 49 -6.58 -6.41 -43.32
C MET A 49 -5.29 -5.85 -42.69
N MET A 50 -5.19 -4.57 -42.33
CA MET A 50 -3.95 -3.94 -41.85
C MET A 50 -4.12 -3.02 -40.63
N ASN A 51 -5.31 -2.93 -40.04
CA ASN A 51 -5.52 -2.17 -38.81
C ASN A 51 -5.70 -3.12 -37.63
N CYS A 52 -5.26 -2.73 -36.43
CA CYS A 52 -5.62 -3.41 -35.18
C CYS A 52 -6.49 -2.47 -34.32
N ALA A 53 -7.59 -2.98 -33.80
CA ALA A 53 -8.34 -2.34 -32.73
C ALA A 53 -7.81 -2.87 -31.39
N MET A 54 -7.30 -1.98 -30.55
CA MET A 54 -6.75 -2.33 -29.24
C MET A 54 -7.68 -1.89 -28.12
N SER A 55 -7.84 -2.74 -27.12
CA SER A 55 -8.55 -2.39 -25.87
C SER A 55 -7.95 -3.13 -24.68
N ALA A 56 -8.13 -2.60 -23.48
CA ALA A 56 -7.76 -3.29 -22.26
C ALA A 56 -8.94 -3.33 -21.28
N ALA A 57 -8.98 -4.36 -20.46
CA ALA A 57 -9.82 -4.39 -19.27
C ALA A 57 -8.94 -4.44 -18.03
N ILE A 58 -9.26 -3.60 -17.04
CA ILE A 58 -8.66 -3.64 -15.70
C ILE A 58 -9.76 -3.87 -14.69
N ARG A 59 -9.58 -4.85 -13.81
CA ARG A 59 -10.56 -5.21 -12.79
C ARG A 59 -9.88 -5.48 -11.45
N PRO A 60 -10.41 -5.01 -10.32
CA PRO A 60 -9.91 -5.43 -9.01
C PRO A 60 -10.19 -6.93 -8.78
N GLY A 61 -9.51 -7.53 -7.82
CA GLY A 61 -9.75 -8.90 -7.37
C GLY A 61 -8.51 -9.79 -7.33
N GLY A 62 -7.34 -9.28 -7.72
CA GLY A 62 -6.06 -9.95 -7.56
C GLY A 62 -5.78 -10.29 -6.10
N GLN A 63 -5.07 -11.39 -5.87
CA GLN A 63 -4.69 -11.84 -4.54
C GLN A 63 -3.17 -11.66 -4.40
N PRO A 64 -2.68 -10.75 -3.55
CA PRO A 64 -1.24 -10.57 -3.36
C PRO A 64 -0.64 -11.77 -2.64
N ASN A 65 0.63 -12.03 -2.93
CA ASN A 65 1.44 -12.92 -2.10
C ASN A 65 1.79 -12.18 -0.81
N LEU A 66 1.46 -12.81 0.31
CA LEU A 66 1.85 -12.36 1.65
C LEU A 66 3.17 -13.02 2.05
N SER A 67 4.12 -12.21 2.53
CA SER A 67 5.35 -12.68 3.15
C SER A 67 5.50 -12.07 4.54
N GLU A 68 5.74 -12.93 5.52
CA GLU A 68 6.19 -12.53 6.85
C GLU A 68 7.72 -12.39 6.81
N VAL A 69 8.21 -11.20 7.11
CA VAL A 69 9.64 -10.86 7.05
C VAL A 69 10.18 -10.76 8.47
N ALA A 70 11.48 -10.98 8.69
CA ALA A 70 12.12 -10.75 10.00
C ALA A 70 12.69 -9.32 10.09
N GLY A 71 12.74 -8.78 11.31
CA GLY A 71 13.23 -7.42 11.57
C GLY A 71 12.12 -6.36 11.53
N GLU A 72 12.48 -5.13 11.15
CA GLU A 72 11.59 -3.96 11.18
C GLU A 72 10.43 -4.10 10.20
N THR A 73 10.67 -4.56 8.96
CA THR A 73 9.58 -4.97 8.06
C THR A 73 8.96 -6.23 8.62
N VAL A 74 7.70 -6.12 9.04
CA VAL A 74 6.97 -7.23 9.63
C VAL A 74 6.10 -7.97 8.65
N LEU A 75 5.72 -7.28 7.57
CA LEU A 75 4.81 -7.82 6.59
C LEU A 75 5.06 -7.16 5.23
N SER A 76 5.07 -7.98 4.19
CA SER A 76 5.21 -7.56 2.80
C SER A 76 4.14 -8.23 1.93
N TYR A 77 3.43 -7.44 1.14
CA TYR A 77 2.55 -7.89 0.07
C TYR A 77 3.21 -7.60 -1.28
N SER A 78 3.16 -8.57 -2.19
CA SER A 78 3.55 -8.36 -3.58
C SER A 78 2.55 -9.00 -4.54
N TYR A 79 2.22 -8.27 -5.59
CA TYR A 79 1.31 -8.73 -6.63
C TYR A 79 1.78 -8.22 -7.99
N SER A 80 1.69 -9.09 -8.99
CA SER A 80 1.92 -8.71 -10.38
C SER A 80 0.96 -9.45 -11.30
N ASN A 81 0.51 -8.75 -12.33
CA ASN A 81 -0.26 -9.35 -13.41
C ASN A 81 0.07 -8.65 -14.72
N GLN A 82 0.08 -9.40 -15.81
CA GLN A 82 0.39 -8.89 -17.13
C GLN A 82 -0.43 -9.65 -18.16
N SER A 83 -0.88 -8.93 -19.18
CA SER A 83 -1.56 -9.50 -20.33
C SER A 83 -0.99 -8.92 -21.61
N HIS A 84 -1.00 -9.74 -22.66
CA HIS A 84 -0.49 -9.40 -23.97
C HIS A 84 -1.41 -10.01 -25.02
N ASP A 85 -1.76 -9.23 -26.02
CA ASP A 85 -2.45 -9.70 -27.22
C ASP A 85 -1.89 -9.02 -28.47
N GLY A 86 -1.91 -9.76 -29.58
CA GLY A 86 -1.14 -9.47 -30.76
C GLY A 86 -1.85 -9.86 -32.06
N ALA A 87 -1.67 -9.02 -33.07
CA ALA A 87 -2.33 -9.08 -34.35
C ALA A 87 -1.33 -9.28 -35.50
N GLY A 88 -1.65 -10.22 -36.40
CA GLY A 88 -0.82 -10.54 -37.56
C GLY A 88 0.29 -11.55 -37.26
N PHE A 89 1.16 -11.81 -38.25
CA PHE A 89 2.30 -12.70 -38.06
C PHE A 89 3.34 -12.01 -37.16
N ASN A 90 3.60 -12.57 -35.97
CA ASN A 90 4.52 -12.01 -34.96
C ASN A 90 4.19 -10.55 -34.58
N ASP A 91 2.92 -10.24 -34.33
CA ASP A 91 2.46 -8.94 -33.83
C ASP A 91 2.82 -7.75 -34.75
N GLN A 92 3.01 -8.03 -36.04
CA GLN A 92 3.43 -7.02 -37.00
C GLN A 92 2.33 -6.05 -37.40
N ILE A 93 1.05 -6.43 -37.25
CA ILE A 93 -0.07 -5.52 -37.50
C ILE A 93 -0.28 -4.65 -36.25
N GLY A 94 -0.28 -5.27 -35.08
CA GLY A 94 -0.17 -4.55 -33.82
C GLY A 94 -0.09 -5.47 -32.61
N SER A 95 0.18 -4.88 -31.45
CA SER A 95 0.07 -5.55 -30.17
C SER A 95 -0.20 -4.56 -29.05
N LEU A 96 -0.81 -5.07 -27.99
CA LEU A 96 -1.00 -4.39 -26.73
C LEU A 96 -0.49 -5.31 -25.62
N THR A 97 0.34 -4.75 -24.76
CA THR A 97 0.75 -5.34 -23.49
C THR A 97 0.33 -4.38 -22.40
N ILE A 98 -0.29 -4.89 -21.36
CA ILE A 98 -0.63 -4.14 -20.15
C ILE A 98 -0.16 -4.92 -18.93
N GLY A 99 0.41 -4.20 -17.97
CA GLY A 99 0.95 -4.78 -16.76
C GLY A 99 0.57 -3.96 -15.54
N THR A 100 0.50 -4.64 -14.40
CA THR A 100 0.31 -4.03 -13.09
C THR A 100 1.21 -4.69 -12.08
N ASN A 101 1.78 -3.89 -11.20
CA ASN A 101 2.54 -4.32 -10.05
C ASN A 101 2.05 -3.56 -8.82
N TYR A 102 1.87 -4.27 -7.73
CA TYR A 102 1.51 -3.68 -6.44
C TYR A 102 2.39 -4.28 -5.35
N ASN A 103 3.02 -3.42 -4.55
CA ASN A 103 3.77 -3.82 -3.37
C ASN A 103 3.29 -3.02 -2.16
N MET A 104 3.24 -3.66 -1.00
CA MET A 104 3.00 -2.97 0.27
C MET A 104 3.88 -3.55 1.37
N ASP A 105 4.64 -2.70 2.04
CA ASP A 105 5.46 -3.07 3.20
C ASP A 105 4.93 -2.39 4.46
N ILE A 106 4.90 -3.13 5.56
CA ILE A 106 4.55 -2.64 6.91
C ILE A 106 5.78 -2.80 7.80
N GLN A 107 6.20 -1.69 8.40
CA GLN A 107 7.38 -1.63 9.25
C GLN A 107 7.02 -1.16 10.67
N PHE A 108 7.59 -1.82 11.68
CA PHE A 108 7.57 -1.37 13.07
C PHE A 108 8.97 -0.87 13.43
N THR A 109 9.08 0.41 13.76
CA THR A 109 10.37 1.06 14.05
C THR A 109 10.24 2.12 15.12
N ASN A 110 11.36 2.49 15.74
CA ASN A 110 11.44 3.62 16.67
C ASN A 110 12.13 4.80 15.98
N ALA A 111 11.41 5.51 15.11
CA ALA A 111 11.96 6.68 14.43
C ALA A 111 11.93 7.92 15.34
N ASN A 112 13.04 8.65 15.40
CA ASN A 112 13.16 9.90 16.16
C ASN A 112 12.76 9.79 17.66
N GLY A 113 12.93 8.61 18.26
CA GLY A 113 12.58 8.35 19.66
C GLY A 113 11.10 8.12 19.93
N ALA A 114 10.28 7.96 18.88
CA ALA A 114 8.87 7.59 18.99
C ALA A 114 8.60 6.25 18.31
N ALA A 115 7.66 5.47 18.85
CA ALA A 115 7.20 4.24 18.20
C ALA A 115 6.39 4.61 16.96
N THR A 116 6.82 4.12 15.81
CA THR A 116 6.23 4.45 14.50
C THR A 116 5.92 3.19 13.72
N ILE A 117 4.77 3.20 13.05
CA ILE A 117 4.39 2.18 12.09
C ILE A 117 4.36 2.81 10.71
N VAL A 118 5.18 2.32 9.80
CA VAL A 118 5.30 2.86 8.44
C VAL A 118 4.68 1.88 7.47
N ILE A 119 3.68 2.31 6.71
CA ILE A 119 3.06 1.53 5.64
C ILE A 119 3.42 2.19 4.32
N THR A 120 4.19 1.49 3.49
CA THR A 120 4.57 1.95 2.15
C THR A 120 3.81 1.14 1.12
N GLN A 121 3.04 1.81 0.27
CA GLN A 121 2.30 1.22 -0.84
C GLN A 121 2.90 1.73 -2.15
N HIS A 122 3.08 0.85 -3.14
CA HIS A 122 3.55 1.22 -4.47
C HIS A 122 2.72 0.51 -5.53
N LEU A 123 2.04 1.27 -6.38
CA LEU A 123 1.24 0.78 -7.50
C LEU A 123 1.81 1.29 -8.81
N VAL A 124 2.06 0.37 -9.74
CA VAL A 124 2.46 0.68 -11.11
C VAL A 124 1.48 0.02 -12.07
N ILE A 125 0.90 0.80 -12.98
CA ILE A 125 0.15 0.30 -14.15
C ILE A 125 0.90 0.78 -15.38
N ASN A 126 1.44 -0.16 -16.16
CA ASN A 126 2.21 0.12 -17.36
C ASN A 126 1.56 -0.46 -18.60
N TYR A 127 1.93 0.10 -19.75
CA TYR A 127 1.48 -0.42 -21.03
C TYR A 127 2.59 -0.32 -22.07
N TYR A 128 2.44 -1.15 -23.10
CA TYR A 128 3.17 -1.06 -24.35
C TYR A 128 2.17 -1.33 -25.48
N THR A 129 2.17 -0.47 -26.49
CA THR A 129 1.38 -0.63 -27.71
C THR A 129 2.28 -0.53 -28.91
N LYS A 130 1.94 -1.28 -29.94
CA LYS A 130 2.58 -1.21 -31.24
C LYS A 130 1.54 -1.35 -32.32
N MET A 131 1.59 -0.49 -33.33
CA MET A 131 0.82 -0.63 -34.57
C MET A 131 1.77 -0.41 -35.74
N LEU A 132 1.94 -1.42 -36.59
CA LEU A 132 2.93 -1.41 -37.67
C LEU A 132 4.34 -1.07 -37.16
N GLN A 133 4.87 0.10 -37.54
CA GLN A 133 6.20 0.59 -37.12
C GLN A 133 6.15 1.64 -36.00
N THR A 134 4.97 2.02 -35.53
CA THR A 134 4.84 2.99 -34.45
C THR A 134 4.56 2.28 -33.14
N GLU A 135 5.27 2.67 -32.09
CA GLU A 135 5.12 2.12 -30.76
C GLU A 135 4.92 3.22 -29.71
N GLY A 136 4.38 2.84 -28.57
CA GLY A 136 4.16 3.72 -27.44
C GLY A 136 4.18 2.92 -26.15
N SER A 137 4.78 3.47 -25.11
CA SER A 137 4.83 2.84 -23.79
C SER A 137 4.94 3.88 -22.69
N GLY A 138 4.65 3.45 -21.47
CA GLY A 138 4.81 4.29 -20.29
C GLY A 138 4.14 3.70 -19.05
N ASN A 139 4.36 4.36 -17.93
CA ASN A 139 3.64 4.10 -16.70
C ASN A 139 2.44 5.05 -16.66
N ALA A 140 1.25 4.50 -16.86
CA ALA A 140 0.01 5.26 -16.71
C ALA A 140 -0.26 5.62 -15.26
N VAL A 141 0.13 4.73 -14.35
CA VAL A 141 0.15 4.96 -12.90
C VAL A 141 1.52 4.52 -12.39
N ASP A 142 2.15 5.36 -11.59
CA ASP A 142 3.32 5.03 -10.77
C ASP A 142 3.23 5.85 -9.48
N LYS A 143 2.43 5.35 -8.53
CA LYS A 143 2.08 6.06 -7.31
C LYS A 143 2.63 5.33 -6.10
N THR A 144 3.29 6.08 -5.23
CA THR A 144 3.76 5.61 -3.92
C THR A 144 3.05 6.40 -2.83
N ILE A 145 2.46 5.69 -1.87
CA ILE A 145 1.89 6.28 -0.66
C ILE A 145 2.65 5.75 0.55
N VAL A 146 3.20 6.64 1.35
CA VAL A 146 3.86 6.30 2.62
C VAL A 146 3.02 6.88 3.76
N ASP A 147 2.33 6.03 4.49
CA ASP A 147 1.63 6.39 5.71
C ASP A 147 2.54 6.16 6.92
N THR A 148 2.85 7.21 7.68
CA THR A 148 3.60 7.07 8.94
C THR A 148 2.67 7.31 10.13
N TYR A 149 2.41 6.25 10.90
CA TYR A 149 1.65 6.30 12.14
C TYR A 149 2.58 6.51 13.32
N THR A 150 2.54 7.67 13.95
CA THR A 150 3.30 7.91 15.19
C THR A 150 2.41 7.60 16.39
N LEU A 151 2.83 6.62 17.20
CA LEU A 151 2.13 6.24 18.41
C LEU A 151 2.50 7.21 19.54
N THR A 152 1.48 7.83 20.12
CA THR A 152 1.62 8.80 21.21
C THR A 152 0.68 8.45 22.34
N VAL A 153 1.07 8.83 23.56
CA VAL A 153 0.24 8.70 24.75
C VAL A 153 -0.17 10.10 25.16
N ASP A 154 -1.48 10.35 25.26
CA ASP A 154 -1.99 11.66 25.66
C ASP A 154 -1.87 11.89 27.17
N GLU A 155 -2.21 13.10 27.62
CA GLU A 155 -2.18 13.49 29.04
C GLU A 155 -3.13 12.66 29.93
N ASN A 156 -4.09 11.95 29.32
CA ASN A 156 -5.02 11.05 30.00
C ASN A 156 -4.51 9.60 30.02
N GLY A 157 -3.32 9.33 29.47
CA GLY A 157 -2.75 7.99 29.35
C GLY A 157 -3.41 7.12 28.29
N ILE A 158 -4.01 7.72 27.26
CA ILE A 158 -4.65 7.02 26.15
C ILE A 158 -3.66 6.91 25.00
N LEU A 159 -3.49 5.71 24.46
CA LEU A 159 -2.71 5.47 23.25
C LEU A 159 -3.48 5.99 22.03
N SER A 160 -2.83 6.84 21.24
CA SER A 160 -3.37 7.37 20.00
C SER A 160 -2.33 7.29 18.89
N ALA A 161 -2.77 7.19 17.64
CA ALA A 161 -1.92 7.18 16.47
C ALA A 161 -2.33 8.33 15.55
N ALA A 162 -1.36 9.17 15.17
CA ALA A 162 -1.55 10.16 14.12
C ALA A 162 -0.86 9.66 12.86
N ALA A 163 -1.57 9.70 11.73
CA ALA A 163 -1.05 9.32 10.43
C ALA A 163 -0.76 10.57 9.59
N ASP A 164 0.42 10.61 8.97
CA ASP A 164 0.78 11.64 7.98
C ASP A 164 1.12 10.95 6.64
N PRO A 165 0.21 10.98 5.65
CA PRO A 165 0.43 10.34 4.36
C PRO A 165 1.26 11.22 3.42
N VAL A 166 2.34 10.66 2.87
CA VAL A 166 3.11 11.26 1.78
C VAL A 166 2.79 10.53 0.48
N ILE A 167 2.28 11.26 -0.50
CA ILE A 167 1.93 10.72 -1.83
C ILE A 167 2.94 11.24 -2.85
N THR A 168 3.55 10.33 -3.60
CA THR A 168 4.43 10.64 -4.74
C THR A 168 3.86 10.00 -6.00
N ASP A 169 3.81 10.74 -7.10
CA ASP A 169 3.37 10.26 -8.41
C ASP A 169 4.50 10.48 -9.44
N ASN A 170 5.01 9.38 -9.97
CA ASN A 170 6.08 9.33 -10.97
C ASN A 170 5.56 8.85 -12.34
N SER A 171 4.25 8.94 -12.60
CA SER A 171 3.64 8.47 -13.84
C SER A 171 4.26 9.17 -15.06
N THR A 172 4.60 8.38 -16.09
CA THR A 172 5.36 8.85 -17.27
C THR A 172 4.56 8.82 -18.56
N ALA A 173 3.37 8.21 -18.55
CA ALA A 173 2.57 8.04 -19.74
C ALA A 173 2.23 9.39 -20.40
N PRO A 174 2.52 9.57 -21.70
CA PRO A 174 2.14 10.77 -22.44
C PRO A 174 0.61 10.92 -22.50
N ASP A 175 0.15 12.15 -22.78
CA ASP A 175 -1.27 12.43 -22.96
C ASP A 175 -1.88 11.61 -24.12
N ASP A 176 -3.19 11.38 -24.03
CA ASP A 176 -3.97 10.44 -24.84
C ASP A 176 -3.81 10.59 -26.37
N SER A 177 -3.29 11.72 -26.89
CA SER A 177 -3.27 12.02 -28.34
C SER A 177 -2.56 10.97 -29.21
N MET A 178 -1.50 10.34 -28.71
CA MET A 178 -0.80 9.27 -29.44
C MET A 178 -1.60 7.96 -29.37
N PHE A 179 -2.25 7.71 -28.24
CA PHE A 179 -3.02 6.49 -27.97
C PHE A 179 -4.35 6.47 -28.71
N ASN A 180 -5.02 7.62 -28.86
CA ASN A 180 -6.26 7.76 -29.62
C ASN A 180 -6.10 7.30 -31.07
N SER A 181 -4.90 7.44 -31.63
CA SER A 181 -4.57 6.96 -32.97
C SER A 181 -4.47 5.42 -33.06
N PHE A 182 -4.22 4.74 -31.94
CA PHE A 182 -4.08 3.28 -31.86
C PHE A 182 -5.34 2.57 -31.37
N THR A 183 -6.03 3.12 -30.38
CA THR A 183 -7.23 2.50 -29.79
C THR A 183 -8.53 2.98 -30.43
N GLY A 184 -8.50 4.09 -31.17
CA GLY A 184 -9.72 4.76 -31.64
C GLY A 184 -10.58 5.29 -30.50
N SER A 185 -10.06 5.36 -29.27
CA SER A 185 -10.76 5.83 -28.08
C SER A 185 -10.03 7.00 -27.42
N ASP A 186 -10.75 8.10 -27.22
CA ASP A 186 -10.26 9.22 -26.41
C ASP A 186 -10.35 8.85 -24.92
N GLY A 187 -9.21 8.68 -24.25
CA GLY A 187 -9.17 8.58 -22.80
C GLY A 187 -8.68 7.26 -22.21
N PHE A 188 -8.00 6.41 -22.96
CA PHE A 188 -7.44 5.17 -22.43
C PHE A 188 -6.47 5.42 -21.26
N ILE A 189 -5.51 6.35 -21.40
CA ILE A 189 -4.56 6.67 -20.33
C ILE A 189 -5.27 7.30 -19.15
N ARG A 190 -6.29 8.12 -19.39
CA ARG A 190 -7.14 8.67 -18.34
C ARG A 190 -7.91 7.58 -17.57
N GLU A 191 -8.41 6.55 -18.25
CA GLU A 191 -9.06 5.40 -17.61
C GLU A 191 -8.06 4.62 -16.74
N LEU A 192 -6.86 4.36 -17.25
CA LEU A 192 -5.77 3.74 -16.47
C LEU A 192 -5.41 4.58 -15.23
N ARG A 193 -5.27 5.90 -15.39
CA ARG A 193 -5.02 6.83 -14.29
C ARG A 193 -6.12 6.80 -13.23
N GLY A 194 -7.38 6.70 -13.66
CA GLY A 194 -8.54 6.58 -12.77
C GLY A 194 -8.51 5.31 -11.91
N GLN A 195 -7.97 4.20 -12.42
CA GLN A 195 -7.73 3.01 -11.60
C GLN A 195 -6.67 3.29 -10.51
N GLY A 196 -5.65 4.09 -10.83
CA GLY A 196 -4.68 4.55 -9.84
C GLY A 196 -5.24 5.42 -8.72
N ASP A 197 -6.48 5.93 -8.84
CA ASP A 197 -7.15 6.69 -7.77
C ASP A 197 -7.82 5.77 -6.73
N THR A 198 -7.91 4.46 -6.99
CA THR A 198 -8.34 3.50 -5.96
C THR A 198 -7.28 3.27 -4.88
N LEU A 199 -6.01 3.58 -5.19
CA LEU A 199 -4.94 3.58 -4.20
C LEU A 199 -5.17 4.73 -3.22
N GLN A 200 -5.48 4.37 -1.98
CA GLN A 200 -5.81 5.33 -0.93
C GLN A 200 -4.82 5.22 0.23
N PRO A 201 -4.55 6.32 0.94
CA PRO A 201 -3.86 6.28 2.22
C PRO A 201 -4.54 5.31 3.17
N THR A 202 -3.76 4.50 3.88
CA THR A 202 -4.30 3.56 4.88
C THR A 202 -5.00 4.27 6.03
N SER A 203 -4.65 5.53 6.28
CA SER A 203 -5.35 6.42 7.21
C SER A 203 -6.81 6.67 6.82
N ALA A 204 -7.15 6.63 5.54
CA ALA A 204 -8.52 6.74 5.04
C ALA A 204 -9.31 5.42 5.12
N LEU A 205 -8.63 4.28 5.32
CA LEU A 205 -9.23 2.95 5.38
C LEU A 205 -9.84 2.62 6.76
N ASN A 206 -9.78 3.55 7.73
CA ASN A 206 -10.21 3.33 9.12
C ASN A 206 -9.60 2.04 9.71
N ILE A 207 -8.32 1.77 9.45
CA ILE A 207 -7.60 0.70 10.16
C ILE A 207 -7.61 1.10 11.64
N PRO A 208 -8.19 0.30 12.56
CA PRO A 208 -8.37 0.69 13.96
C PRO A 208 -7.03 0.67 14.71
N LEU A 209 -6.19 1.65 14.43
CA LEU A 209 -4.97 1.96 15.17
C LEU A 209 -5.20 3.08 16.18
N SER A 210 -6.25 3.87 15.97
CA SER A 210 -6.55 5.12 16.67
C SER A 210 -7.83 5.07 17.50
N ASP A 211 -8.59 3.97 17.45
CA ASP A 211 -9.81 3.83 18.24
C ASP A 211 -9.46 3.52 19.68
N LYS A 212 -9.24 4.59 20.46
CA LYS A 212 -9.23 4.68 21.94
C LYS A 212 -9.43 3.33 22.64
N ALA A 213 -8.43 2.45 22.55
CA ALA A 213 -8.52 1.15 23.17
C ALA A 213 -8.27 1.38 24.66
N THR A 214 -9.36 1.59 25.39
CA THR A 214 -9.33 1.61 26.85
C THR A 214 -9.10 0.15 27.26
N TYR A 215 -7.84 -0.26 27.36
CA TYR A 215 -7.49 -1.60 27.82
C TYR A 215 -7.90 -1.71 29.29
N SER A 216 -9.10 -2.24 29.54
CA SER A 216 -9.64 -2.50 30.88
C SER A 216 -9.16 -3.86 31.36
N PHE A 217 -8.23 -3.87 32.31
CA PHE A 217 -7.82 -5.11 32.97
C PHE A 217 -8.91 -5.59 33.96
N PRO A 218 -9.22 -6.88 34.03
CA PRO A 218 -10.07 -7.42 35.08
C PRO A 218 -9.29 -7.42 36.41
N GLY A 219 -9.50 -6.40 37.26
CA GLY A 219 -9.04 -6.44 38.66
C GLY A 219 -8.51 -5.15 39.28
N GLY A 220 -8.39 -4.04 38.55
CA GLY A 220 -7.86 -2.80 39.13
C GLY A 220 -8.00 -1.62 38.16
N GLN A 221 -8.04 -0.42 38.71
CA GLN A 221 -8.30 0.85 38.02
C GLN A 221 -7.55 0.99 36.68
N THR A 222 -8.20 1.66 35.73
CA THR A 222 -7.69 2.10 34.42
C THR A 222 -6.20 2.42 34.46
N SER A 223 -5.36 1.56 33.89
CA SER A 223 -3.93 1.80 33.79
C SER A 223 -3.67 2.95 32.83
N ILE A 224 -2.93 3.97 33.29
CA ILE A 224 -2.57 5.14 32.48
C ILE A 224 -1.25 4.78 31.77
N PHE A 225 -1.22 4.81 30.43
CA PHE A 225 0.03 4.63 29.71
C PHE A 225 0.99 5.80 30.00
N LYS A 226 2.29 5.53 30.11
CA LYS A 226 3.34 6.55 30.30
C LYS A 226 4.24 6.73 29.08
N SER A 227 4.48 5.65 28.36
CA SER A 227 5.35 5.64 27.18
C SER A 227 5.06 4.40 26.36
N VAL A 228 5.34 4.46 25.06
CA VAL A 228 5.22 3.36 24.10
C VAL A 228 6.47 3.30 23.23
N GLN A 229 7.01 2.10 23.01
CA GLN A 229 8.19 1.85 22.19
C GLN A 229 8.16 0.43 21.63
N PHE A 230 8.77 0.20 20.48
CA PHE A 230 9.04 -1.15 20.01
C PHE A 230 10.30 -1.71 20.69
N SER A 231 10.27 -2.99 21.08
CA SER A 231 11.43 -3.71 21.60
C SER A 231 12.40 -4.10 20.48
N ASP A 232 13.56 -4.66 20.84
CA ASP A 232 14.51 -5.23 19.86
C ASP A 232 13.90 -6.39 19.05
N ASN A 233 12.86 -7.03 19.58
CA ASN A 233 12.07 -8.07 18.91
C ASN A 233 10.82 -7.50 18.19
N GLN A 234 10.71 -6.18 18.06
CA GLN A 234 9.58 -5.46 17.46
C GLN A 234 8.23 -5.71 18.17
N ASP A 235 8.27 -6.11 19.45
CA ASP A 235 7.07 -6.14 20.29
C ASP A 235 6.72 -4.71 20.72
N LEU A 236 5.44 -4.37 20.73
CA LEU A 236 5.00 -3.06 21.22
C LEU A 236 4.94 -3.09 22.74
N VAL A 237 5.85 -2.36 23.39
CA VAL A 237 5.96 -2.29 24.84
C VAL A 237 5.46 -0.93 25.31
N ALA A 238 4.49 -0.95 26.23
CA ALA A 238 3.97 0.23 26.88
C ALA A 238 4.19 0.15 28.40
N SER A 239 4.76 1.21 28.97
CA SER A 239 4.90 1.33 30.42
C SER A 239 3.62 1.90 31.01
N VAL A 240 3.14 1.31 32.12
CA VAL A 240 1.90 1.75 32.80
C VAL A 240 2.17 2.17 34.25
N ALA A 241 1.34 3.09 34.74
CA ALA A 241 1.30 3.52 36.12
C ALA A 241 -0.09 3.36 36.73
#